data_AF-A0A7S0TYV4-F1
#
_entry.id   AF-A0A7S0TYV4-F1
#
_cell.length_a   1.000
_cell.length_b   1.000
_cell.length_c   1.000
_cell.angle_alpha   90.00
_cell.angle_beta   90.00
_cell.angle_gamma   90.00
#
_symmetry.space_group_name_H-M   'P 1'
#
loop_
_entity.id
_entity.type
_entity.pdbx_description
1 polymer ?
#
loop_
_entity_poly.entity_id
_entity_poly.type
_entity_poly.pdbx_seq_one_letter_code
_entity_poly.pdbx_strand_id
1 'polypeptide(L)'
;EKVSLIKAVKGSASLTLFFAVMVALGMGGAGLSNSVTAFFLACLAGSQVVSGVAPALHSPLMSVTNAISGITAVGGLVCMGGGLTPQTPAQRLAALAVFVSSINIAGGFLMTSRMLGMFQREGDAPSFSFVYALPFVGSALVFAATGGAGGGGGCIC
;
A
#
# COMPACT_ATOMS: atom_id res chain seq x y z
N GLU A 1 5.64 24.62 -36.41
CA GLU A 1 4.42 23.88 -36.79
C GLU A 1 4.48 22.38 -36.47
N LYS A 2 5.37 21.60 -37.11
CA LYS A 2 5.46 20.13 -36.91
C LYS A 2 5.61 19.68 -35.45
N VAL A 3 6.35 20.43 -34.62
CA VAL A 3 6.56 20.11 -33.19
C VAL A 3 5.28 20.27 -32.35
N SER A 4 4.42 21.23 -32.68
CA SER A 4 3.13 21.42 -31.97
C SER A 4 2.15 20.31 -32.34
N LEU A 5 2.15 19.92 -33.61
CA LEU A 5 1.37 18.80 -34.14
C LEU A 5 1.77 17.47 -33.48
N ILE A 6 3.07 17.22 -33.29
CA ILE A 6 3.57 16.01 -32.62
C ILE A 6 3.16 15.97 -31.15
N LYS A 7 3.24 17.10 -30.42
CA LYS A 7 2.79 17.17 -29.01
C LYS A 7 1.28 16.95 -28.88
N ALA A 8 0.48 17.54 -29.78
CA ALA A 8 -0.96 17.37 -29.80
C ALA A 8 -1.39 15.93 -30.14
N VAL A 9 -0.77 15.32 -31.16
CA VAL A 9 -1.05 13.92 -31.56
C VAL A 9 -0.61 12.93 -30.48
N LYS A 10 0.52 13.16 -29.82
CA LYS A 10 0.97 12.29 -28.72
C LYS A 10 0.08 12.43 -27.48
N GLY A 11 -0.43 13.63 -27.21
CA GLY A 11 -1.42 13.89 -26.16
C GLY A 11 -2.77 13.22 -26.44
N SER A 12 -3.31 13.36 -27.66
CA SER A 12 -4.57 12.73 -28.04
C SER A 12 -4.46 11.21 -28.09
N ALA A 13 -3.36 10.67 -28.63
CA ALA A 13 -3.11 9.22 -28.62
C ALA A 13 -3.03 8.64 -27.20
N SER A 14 -2.38 9.36 -26.27
CA SER A 14 -2.32 8.93 -24.86
C SER A 14 -3.71 8.91 -24.20
N LEU A 15 -4.57 9.88 -24.53
CA LEU A 15 -5.92 9.96 -23.98
C LEU A 15 -6.83 8.87 -24.56
N THR A 16 -6.78 8.64 -25.87
CA THR A 16 -7.56 7.57 -26.52
C THR A 16 -7.12 6.19 -26.02
N LEU A 17 -5.82 5.97 -25.83
CA LEU A 17 -5.30 4.73 -25.25
C LEU A 17 -5.83 4.51 -23.83
N PHE A 18 -5.83 5.56 -22.99
CA PHE A 18 -6.36 5.47 -21.63
C PHE A 18 -7.83 5.05 -21.60
N PHE A 19 -8.69 5.69 -22.39
CA PHE A 19 -10.11 5.32 -22.47
C PHE A 19 -10.33 3.93 -23.07
N ALA A 20 -9.56 3.54 -24.08
CA ALA A 20 -9.65 2.21 -24.68
C ALA A 20 -9.27 1.10 -23.67
N VAL A 21 -8.21 1.32 -22.88
CA VAL A 21 -7.81 0.38 -21.81
C VAL A 21 -8.86 0.32 -20.71
N MET A 22 -9.49 1.43 -20.35
CA MET A 22 -10.58 1.44 -19.35
C MET A 22 -11.80 0.65 -19.81
N VAL A 23 -12.20 0.80 -21.07
CA VAL A 23 -13.30 0.03 -21.65
C VAL A 23 -12.95 -1.45 -21.70
N ALA A 24 -11.73 -1.79 -22.13
CA ALA A 24 -11.27 -3.18 -22.19
C ALA A 24 -11.25 -3.85 -20.81
N LEU A 25 -10.75 -3.17 -19.78
CA LEU A 25 -10.75 -3.68 -18.40
C LEU A 25 -12.17 -3.82 -17.82
N GLY A 26 -13.10 -2.95 -18.22
CA GLY A 26 -14.51 -3.03 -17.83
C GLY A 26 -15.25 -4.25 -18.39
N MET A 27 -14.77 -4.83 -19.49
CA MET A 27 -15.35 -6.03 -20.10
C MET A 27 -14.95 -7.34 -19.40
N GLY A 28 -13.98 -7.32 -18.47
CA GLY A 28 -13.44 -8.51 -17.81
C GLY A 28 -14.25 -9.09 -16.64
N GLY A 29 -15.50 -8.65 -16.45
CA GLY A 29 -16.43 -9.16 -15.43
C GLY A 29 -16.41 -8.40 -14.10
N ALA A 30 -17.41 -8.67 -13.24
CA ALA A 30 -17.71 -7.88 -12.03
C ALA A 30 -16.57 -7.84 -10.98
N GLY A 31 -15.80 -8.94 -10.84
CA GLY A 31 -14.68 -8.99 -9.90
C GLY A 31 -13.49 -8.12 -10.33
N LEU A 32 -13.17 -8.14 -11.62
CA LEU A 32 -12.12 -7.29 -12.18
C LEU A 32 -12.57 -5.83 -12.17
N SER A 33 -13.82 -5.54 -12.54
CA SER A 33 -14.33 -4.16 -12.54
C SER A 33 -14.26 -3.52 -11.15
N ASN A 34 -14.64 -4.24 -10.09
CA ASN A 34 -14.57 -3.73 -8.71
C ASN A 34 -13.13 -3.40 -8.29
N SER A 35 -12.19 -4.31 -8.58
CA SER A 35 -10.78 -4.13 -8.25
C SER A 35 -10.15 -2.98 -9.02
N VAL A 36 -10.51 -2.84 -10.30
CA VAL A 36 -10.08 -1.75 -11.19
C VAL A 36 -10.64 -0.42 -10.69
N THR A 37 -11.93 -0.33 -10.36
CA THR A 37 -12.52 0.89 -9.80
C THR A 37 -11.84 1.30 -8.50
N ALA A 38 -11.62 0.35 -7.58
CA ALA A 38 -10.91 0.64 -6.33
C ALA A 38 -9.46 1.11 -6.58
N PHE A 39 -8.75 0.48 -7.53
CA PHE A 39 -7.41 0.89 -7.93
C PHE A 39 -7.38 2.33 -8.47
N PHE A 40 -8.27 2.69 -9.38
CA PHE A 40 -8.32 4.05 -9.94
C PHE A 40 -8.69 5.09 -8.89
N LEU A 41 -9.71 4.82 -8.07
CA LEU A 41 -10.08 5.73 -6.98
C LEU A 41 -8.94 5.90 -5.97
N ALA A 42 -8.21 4.83 -5.63
CA ALA A 42 -7.04 4.90 -4.77
C ALA A 42 -5.90 5.71 -5.40
N CYS A 43 -5.61 5.54 -6.69
CA CYS A 43 -4.59 6.34 -7.39
C CYS A 43 -4.95 7.83 -7.42
N LEU A 44 -6.21 8.17 -7.73
CA LEU A 44 -6.67 9.55 -7.74
C LEU A 44 -6.59 10.17 -6.34
N ALA A 45 -7.10 9.47 -5.32
CA ALA A 45 -7.01 9.91 -3.92
C ALA A 45 -5.54 10.09 -3.48
N GLY A 46 -4.67 9.15 -3.81
CA GLY A 46 -3.24 9.22 -3.49
C GLY A 46 -2.55 10.42 -4.13
N SER A 47 -2.85 10.72 -5.40
CA SER A 47 -2.27 11.87 -6.10
C SER A 47 -2.66 13.21 -5.46
N GLN A 48 -3.90 13.33 -4.99
CA GLN A 48 -4.39 14.52 -4.31
C GLN A 48 -3.74 14.69 -2.92
N VAL A 49 -3.54 13.59 -2.20
CA VAL A 49 -2.91 13.60 -0.87
C VAL A 49 -1.44 14.04 -0.96
N VAL A 50 -0.68 13.55 -1.94
CA VAL A 50 0.76 13.91 -2.09
C VAL A 50 0.95 15.35 -2.56
N SER A 51 0.01 15.90 -3.34
CA SER A 51 0.11 17.27 -3.85
C SER A 51 -0.03 18.35 -2.76
N GLY A 52 -0.61 18.02 -1.60
CA GLY A 52 -0.86 18.95 -0.50
C GLY A 52 0.21 18.98 0.60
N VAL A 53 1.31 18.25 0.44
CA VAL A 53 2.34 18.14 1.51
C VAL A 53 3.27 19.35 1.55
N ALA A 54 3.71 19.72 2.75
CA ALA A 54 4.69 20.79 2.92
C ALA A 54 6.04 20.40 2.25
N PRO A 55 6.73 21.33 1.55
CA PRO A 55 7.97 21.02 0.84
C PRO A 55 9.09 20.43 1.72
N ALA A 56 9.12 20.80 3.01
CA ALA A 56 10.08 20.28 3.98
C ALA A 56 9.91 18.78 4.27
N LEU A 57 8.76 18.19 3.94
CA LEU A 57 8.42 16.81 4.24
C LEU A 57 8.59 15.84 3.06
N HIS A 58 9.05 16.28 1.88
CA HIS A 58 9.24 15.36 0.76
C HIS A 58 10.22 14.22 1.04
N SER A 59 11.32 14.48 1.77
CA SER A 59 12.29 13.44 2.14
C SER A 59 11.74 12.47 3.19
N PRO A 60 11.08 12.93 4.29
CA PRO A 60 10.32 12.04 5.17
C PRO A 60 9.24 11.23 4.45
N LEU A 61 8.52 11.86 3.51
CA LEU A 61 7.45 11.21 2.75
C LEU A 61 7.99 10.09 1.85
N MET A 62 9.15 10.30 1.23
CA MET A 62 9.85 9.25 0.48
C MET A 62 10.21 8.04 1.36
N SER A 63 10.61 8.28 2.61
CA SER A 63 10.90 7.21 3.58
C SER A 63 9.63 6.46 4.02
N VAL A 64 8.53 7.18 4.24
CA VAL A 64 7.23 6.58 4.60
C VAL A 64 6.68 5.72 3.47
N THR A 65 6.75 6.18 2.21
CA THR A 65 6.28 5.37 1.07
C THR A 65 7.11 4.10 0.88
N ASN A 66 8.40 4.14 1.23
CA ASN A 66 9.21 2.92 1.33
C ASN A 66 8.61 1.96 2.37
N ALA A 67 8.39 2.42 3.62
CA ALA A 67 7.80 1.59 4.68
C ALA A 67 6.44 0.97 4.28
N ILE A 68 5.58 1.75 3.61
CA ILE A 68 4.25 1.31 3.14
C ILE A 68 4.36 0.21 2.07
N SER A 69 5.40 0.23 1.23
CA SER A 69 5.62 -0.83 0.24
C SER A 69 5.86 -2.23 0.88
N GLY A 70 6.13 -2.27 2.18
CA GLY A 70 6.08 -3.47 3.02
C GLY A 70 4.71 -4.16 3.11
N ILE A 71 3.64 -3.63 2.51
CA ILE A 71 2.36 -4.33 2.40
C ILE A 71 2.47 -5.66 1.61
N THR A 72 3.55 -5.85 0.87
CA THR A 72 3.90 -7.12 0.21
C THR A 72 3.92 -8.32 1.16
N ALA A 73 4.12 -8.11 2.46
CA ALA A 73 4.00 -9.15 3.50
C ALA A 73 2.63 -9.83 3.47
N VAL A 74 1.55 -9.09 3.19
CA VAL A 74 0.18 -9.65 3.11
C VAL A 74 0.08 -10.70 2.01
N GLY A 75 0.66 -10.42 0.82
CA GLY A 75 0.68 -11.40 -0.27
C GLY A 75 1.46 -12.66 0.09
N GLY A 76 2.61 -12.49 0.77
CA GLY A 76 3.39 -13.62 1.27
C GLY A 76 2.63 -14.46 2.31
N LEU A 77 1.93 -13.81 3.25
CA LEU A 77 1.12 -14.48 4.27
C LEU A 77 -0.03 -15.29 3.67
N VAL A 78 -0.67 -14.80 2.61
CA VAL A 78 -1.75 -15.54 1.90
C VAL A 78 -1.21 -16.79 1.21
N CYS A 79 0.01 -16.73 0.68
CA CYS A 79 0.67 -17.89 0.06
C CYS A 79 1.33 -18.84 1.07
N MET A 80 1.44 -18.42 2.34
CA MET A 80 1.99 -19.23 3.41
C MET A 80 0.93 -20.19 3.94
N GLY A 81 1.26 -21.46 4.05
CA GLY A 81 0.35 -22.49 4.54
C GLY A 81 1.09 -23.78 4.91
N GLY A 82 0.39 -24.72 5.53
CA GLY A 82 0.96 -25.98 6.01
C GLY A 82 1.35 -25.98 7.49
N GLY A 83 2.40 -26.71 7.84
CA GLY A 83 2.93 -26.82 9.21
C GLY A 83 4.01 -25.77 9.53
N LEU A 84 4.72 -25.96 10.65
CA LEU A 84 5.77 -25.05 11.11
C LEU A 84 6.93 -24.84 10.12
N THR A 85 7.15 -25.79 9.21
CA THR A 85 8.24 -25.74 8.23
C THR A 85 7.70 -25.78 6.79
N PRO A 86 8.26 -24.96 5.88
CA PRO A 86 7.81 -24.90 4.50
C PRO A 86 8.21 -26.18 3.75
N GLN A 87 7.21 -26.90 3.26
CA GLN A 87 7.40 -28.17 2.55
C GLN A 87 7.53 -27.95 1.03
N THR A 88 6.84 -26.95 0.49
CA THR A 88 6.84 -26.66 -0.95
C THR A 88 7.80 -25.51 -1.30
N PRO A 89 8.33 -25.45 -2.53
CA PRO A 89 9.15 -24.32 -2.98
C PRO A 89 8.38 -22.99 -2.93
N ALA A 90 7.07 -23.01 -3.19
CA ALA A 90 6.22 -21.82 -3.09
C ALA A 90 6.16 -21.27 -1.66
N GLN A 91 6.04 -22.15 -0.64
CA GLN A 91 6.05 -21.74 0.77
C GLN A 91 7.41 -21.17 1.20
N ARG A 92 8.52 -21.68 0.65
CA ARG A 92 9.86 -21.13 0.92
C ARG A 92 10.01 -19.72 0.36
N LEU A 93 9.52 -19.49 -0.86
CA LEU A 93 9.52 -18.15 -1.47
C LEU A 93 8.56 -17.20 -0.74
N ALA A 94 7.40 -17.68 -0.29
CA ALA A 94 6.47 -16.91 0.53
C ALA A 94 7.10 -16.49 1.87
N ALA A 95 7.78 -17.42 2.55
CA ALA A 95 8.51 -17.12 3.78
C ALA A 95 9.59 -16.06 3.56
N LEU A 96 10.35 -16.15 2.47
CA LEU A 96 11.36 -15.17 2.10
C LEU A 96 10.74 -13.82 1.74
N ALA A 97 9.60 -13.79 1.05
CA ALA A 97 8.86 -12.57 0.74
C ALA A 97 8.42 -11.84 2.00
N VAL A 98 7.83 -12.56 2.97
CA VAL A 98 7.44 -11.97 4.28
C VAL A 98 8.67 -11.47 5.04
N PHE A 99 9.77 -12.23 5.03
CA PHE A 99 11.01 -11.82 5.68
C PHE A 99 11.57 -10.52 5.10
N VAL A 100 11.74 -10.43 3.78
CA VAL A 100 12.22 -9.21 3.11
C VAL A 100 11.26 -8.04 3.35
N SER A 101 9.96 -8.30 3.32
CA SER A 101 8.95 -7.29 3.57
C SER A 101 9.01 -6.74 5.00
N SER A 102 9.29 -7.60 5.99
CA SER A 102 9.47 -7.18 7.39
C SER A 102 10.65 -6.21 7.58
N ILE A 103 11.74 -6.39 6.81
CA ILE A 103 12.89 -5.47 6.80
C ILE A 103 12.46 -4.10 6.26
N ASN A 104 11.62 -4.08 5.22
CA ASN A 104 11.11 -2.84 4.64
C ASN A 104 10.22 -2.07 5.64
N ILE A 105 9.31 -2.78 6.30
CA ILE A 105 8.45 -2.20 7.37
C ILE A 105 9.33 -1.65 8.50
N ALA A 106 10.16 -2.49 9.11
CA ALA A 106 10.96 -2.10 10.27
C ALA A 106 11.97 -1.00 9.96
N GLY A 107 12.70 -1.12 8.85
CA GLY A 107 13.68 -0.14 8.41
C GLY A 107 13.05 1.19 7.99
N GLY A 108 11.93 1.14 7.26
CA GLY A 108 11.22 2.31 6.78
C GLY A 108 10.62 3.15 7.91
N PHE A 109 10.00 2.52 8.91
CA PHE A 109 9.47 3.24 10.08
C PHE A 109 10.58 3.78 10.99
N LEU A 110 11.68 3.04 11.15
CA LEU A 110 12.83 3.50 11.94
C LEU A 110 13.46 4.76 11.33
N MET A 111 13.71 4.78 10.01
CA MET A 111 14.28 5.96 9.36
C MET A 111 13.34 7.15 9.41
N THR A 112 12.05 6.92 9.17
CA THR A 112 11.02 7.97 9.29
C THR A 112 11.00 8.58 10.69
N SER A 113 11.05 7.77 11.76
CA SER A 113 11.06 8.29 13.13
C SER A 113 12.27 9.18 13.43
N ARG A 114 13.45 8.85 12.90
CA ARG A 114 14.65 9.68 13.05
C ARG A 114 14.54 10.99 12.27
N MET A 115 13.94 10.96 11.08
CA MET A 115 13.70 12.17 10.29
C MET A 115 12.69 13.10 10.98
N LEU A 116 11.59 12.55 11.50
CA LEU A 116 10.55 13.33 12.17
C LEU A 116 11.00 13.84 13.55
N GLY A 117 11.88 13.11 14.24
CA GLY A 117 12.44 13.55 15.52
C GLY A 117 13.24 14.85 15.44
N MET A 118 13.77 15.21 14.26
CA MET A 118 14.50 16.47 14.07
C MET A 118 13.58 17.70 13.97
N PHE A 119 12.26 17.51 13.83
CA PHE A 119 11.29 18.61 13.82
C PHE A 119 10.69 18.91 15.19
N GLN A 120 10.94 18.06 16.19
CA GLN A 120 10.49 18.27 17.56
C GLN A 120 11.42 19.27 18.27
N ARG A 121 10.85 20.28 18.93
CA ARG A 121 11.61 21.30 19.66
C ARG A 121 11.64 20.99 21.16
N GLU A 122 12.72 21.39 21.81
CA GLU A 122 12.79 21.36 23.28
C GLU A 122 11.80 22.37 23.86
N GLY A 123 10.73 21.88 24.50
CA GLY A 123 9.66 22.69 25.09
C GLY A 123 8.25 22.44 24.53
N ASP A 124 8.10 21.57 23.52
CA ASP A 124 6.78 21.17 23.01
C ASP A 124 5.98 20.40 24.09
N ALA A 125 4.65 20.54 24.06
CA ALA A 125 3.77 19.86 25.02
C ALA A 125 4.00 18.33 25.01
N PRO A 126 3.88 17.66 26.17
CA PRO A 126 4.10 16.21 26.24
C PRO A 126 3.14 15.49 25.30
N SER A 127 3.68 14.82 24.28
CA SER A 127 2.88 14.09 23.29
C SER A 127 2.49 12.71 23.84
N PHE A 128 1.19 12.48 24.02
CA PHE A 128 0.67 11.17 24.43
C PHE A 128 0.59 10.22 23.23
N SER A 129 1.73 9.85 22.66
CA SER A 129 1.81 9.04 21.43
C SER A 129 1.10 7.68 21.54
N PHE A 130 1.00 7.11 22.75
CA PHE A 130 0.23 5.90 23.04
C PHE A 130 -1.27 6.03 22.68
N VAL A 131 -1.85 7.24 22.74
CA VAL A 131 -3.27 7.45 22.42
C VAL A 131 -3.56 7.08 20.96
N TYR A 132 -2.61 7.26 20.06
CA TYR A 132 -2.76 6.85 18.66
C TYR A 132 -2.78 5.33 18.46
N ALA A 133 -2.32 4.55 19.44
CA ALA A 133 -2.39 3.09 19.39
C ALA A 133 -3.78 2.55 19.80
N LEU A 134 -4.57 3.31 20.57
CA LEU A 134 -5.92 2.90 21.01
C LEU A 134 -6.86 2.46 19.88
N PRO A 135 -7.04 3.20 18.76
CA PRO A 135 -7.92 2.74 17.68
C PRO A 135 -7.40 1.47 17.00
N PHE A 136 -6.09 1.28 16.91
CA PHE A 136 -5.50 0.07 16.34
C PHE A 136 -5.72 -1.14 17.26
N VAL A 137 -5.40 -1.01 18.54
CA VAL A 137 -5.63 -2.06 19.54
C VAL A 137 -7.12 -2.37 19.68
N GLY A 138 -7.97 -1.34 19.67
CA GLY A 138 -9.42 -1.49 19.72
C GLY A 138 -9.98 -2.25 18.52
N SER A 139 -9.57 -1.89 17.29
CA SER A 139 -10.00 -2.60 16.08
C SER A 139 -9.46 -4.04 16.00
N ALA A 140 -8.22 -4.27 16.42
CA ALA A 140 -7.65 -5.61 16.51
C ALA A 140 -8.36 -6.49 17.57
N LEU A 141 -8.68 -5.92 18.72
CA LEU A 141 -9.44 -6.59 19.78
C LEU A 141 -10.86 -6.93 19.29
N VAL A 142 -11.53 -5.99 18.62
CA VAL A 142 -12.85 -6.22 18.03
C VAL A 142 -12.79 -7.34 17.00
N PHE A 143 -11.80 -7.31 16.08
CA PHE A 143 -11.61 -8.35 15.08
C PHE A 143 -11.36 -9.73 15.70
N ALA A 144 -10.53 -9.80 16.74
CA ALA A 144 -10.28 -11.03 17.48
C ALA A 144 -11.52 -11.51 18.25
N ALA A 145 -12.29 -10.59 18.86
CA ALA A 145 -13.47 -10.88 19.66
C ALA A 145 -14.69 -11.30 18.81
N THR A 146 -14.84 -10.77 17.60
CA THR A 146 -15.86 -11.23 16.63
C THR A 146 -15.51 -12.58 16.00
N GLY A 147 -14.35 -13.16 16.35
CA GLY A 147 -13.80 -14.34 15.70
C GLY A 147 -13.45 -13.99 14.26
N GLY A 148 -12.17 -13.75 13.99
CA GLY A 148 -11.65 -13.61 12.61
C GLY A 148 -11.80 -14.87 11.73
N ALA A 149 -12.75 -15.76 12.04
CA ALA A 149 -12.94 -17.08 11.49
C ALA A 149 -14.45 -17.44 11.47
N GLY A 150 -15.21 -16.76 10.62
CA GLY A 150 -16.45 -17.28 10.06
C GLY A 150 -16.19 -17.94 8.71
N GLY A 151 -15.73 -19.19 8.73
CA GLY A 151 -15.97 -20.25 7.73
C GLY A 151 -15.77 -19.99 6.23
N GLY A 152 -14.83 -20.73 5.63
CA GLY A 152 -14.87 -21.02 4.20
C GLY A 152 -13.52 -21.43 3.64
N GLY A 153 -13.19 -22.73 3.76
CA GLY A 153 -12.09 -23.33 3.01
C GLY A 153 -12.26 -23.02 1.52
N GLY A 154 -11.25 -22.36 0.97
CA GLY A 154 -11.17 -22.01 -0.42
C GLY A 154 -9.89 -21.22 -0.58
N CYS A 155 -8.81 -21.93 -0.93
CA CYS A 155 -7.71 -21.30 -1.64
C CYS A 155 -8.33 -20.39 -2.69
N ILE A 156 -8.05 -19.10 -2.63
CA ILE A 156 -8.31 -18.16 -3.72
C ILE A 156 -7.28 -18.50 -4.78
N CYS A 157 -7.53 -19.61 -5.47
CA CYS A 157 -6.86 -20.14 -6.64
C CYS A 157 -7.95 -20.77 -7.51
#